data_AF-A0A962H8J7-F1
#
_entry.id   AF-A0A962H8J7-F1
#
_cell.length_a   1.000
_cell.length_b   1.000
_cell.length_c   1.000
_cell.angle_alpha   90.00
_cell.angle_beta   90.00
_cell.angle_gamma   90.00
#
_symmetry.space_group_name_H-M   'P 1'
#
loop_
_entity.id
_entity.type
_entity.pdbx_description
1 polymer ?
#
loop_
_entity_poly.entity_id
_entity_poly.type
_entity_poly.pdbx_seq_one_letter_code
_entity_poly.pdbx_strand_id
1 'polypeptide(L)'
;MSAQWSPNGGDELFAALPGEVLQISSQELMLMDPLSGERHPMTPDVLDALELCQPFAPLRQHRDSIIDKLPQLKDQAAAVDQILLALMQRGLLVPAARVLQDFAASGRPSLPLAPACLRLSNARRTAFDERDLPMLRELIEITGGLRVLVADEVAERQRNTWQGALAEAGLQAEWWDSEKQQEFLGHLASDEDDGQALLALAGPNGAGQADARLTNLALLLSAGQRAVILDSDQLAPLRATPGVQPGFDLSPSAAREAWFETQQAGSLPGGSLNTAIDWCGRSLGQLLRPGAPLGLSAGDLARRSLAEIRRIPAEGQVDSLIFGTVGALDIEHNRWLYSLDPKSRDRLWLPEPAYLERRRGRHLIHGIRRARLLNGAPMAPSVFAVGSASGFFNPLADQPHAYFGAFAQLLDPNRRSLHMPWCLSRSDADEPDRISNGLSPFVPSLNRLLSDWAVAEQRRCQAEQPLDRA
;
A
#
# COMPACT_ATOMS: atom_id res chain seq x y z
N MET A 1 4.23 -5.60 -36.86
CA MET A 1 3.85 -4.38 -37.61
C MET A 1 5.07 -3.47 -37.66
N SER A 2 5.63 -3.25 -38.84
CA SER A 2 6.87 -2.49 -39.02
C SER A 2 6.53 -1.00 -39.16
N ALA A 3 6.65 -0.24 -38.07
CA ALA A 3 6.53 1.21 -38.11
C ALA A 3 7.83 1.81 -38.69
N GLN A 4 7.70 2.57 -39.78
CA GLN A 4 8.82 3.34 -40.35
C GLN A 4 9.21 4.46 -39.39
N TRP A 5 10.40 4.34 -38.81
CA TRP A 5 11.02 5.34 -37.93
C TRP A 5 11.45 6.58 -38.72
N SER A 6 11.26 7.77 -38.13
CA SER A 6 11.90 9.01 -38.56
C SER A 6 12.90 9.45 -37.48
N PRO A 7 14.13 9.87 -37.85
CA PRO A 7 15.15 10.35 -36.91
C PRO A 7 14.77 11.56 -36.05
N ASN A 8 13.62 12.18 -36.35
CA ASN A 8 13.06 13.34 -35.64
C ASN A 8 11.89 13.01 -34.69
N GLY A 9 11.51 11.74 -34.51
CA GLY A 9 10.47 11.32 -33.57
C GLY A 9 10.98 11.34 -32.12
N GLY A 10 11.09 12.52 -31.53
CA GLY A 10 11.87 12.79 -30.30
C GLY A 10 11.30 12.32 -28.96
N ASP A 11 10.10 11.76 -28.90
CA ASP A 11 9.37 11.60 -27.63
C ASP A 11 9.12 10.15 -27.18
N GLU A 12 9.39 9.15 -28.03
CA GLU A 12 9.22 7.75 -27.63
C GLU A 12 10.37 7.29 -26.73
N LEU A 13 10.03 6.65 -25.62
CA LEU A 13 11.00 6.21 -24.61
C LEU A 13 11.28 4.72 -24.72
N PHE A 14 12.55 4.36 -24.60
CA PHE A 14 13.04 2.98 -24.64
C PHE A 14 13.92 2.70 -23.44
N ALA A 15 13.84 1.48 -22.90
CA ALA A 15 14.73 0.98 -21.86
C ALA A 15 15.32 -0.36 -22.27
N ALA A 16 16.57 -0.61 -21.87
CA ALA A 16 17.20 -1.90 -22.10
C ALA A 16 16.49 -3.02 -21.33
N LEU A 17 16.43 -4.19 -21.97
CA LEU A 17 15.96 -5.42 -21.38
C LEU A 17 16.89 -5.81 -20.21
N PRO A 18 16.37 -5.96 -18.98
CA PRO A 18 17.17 -6.55 -17.91
C PRO A 18 17.36 -8.04 -18.19
N GLY A 19 18.57 -8.54 -18.02
CA GLY A 19 18.85 -9.95 -18.26
C GLY A 19 19.99 -10.48 -17.42
N GLU A 20 20.01 -11.80 -17.27
CA GLU A 20 21.13 -12.52 -16.69
C GLU A 20 22.17 -12.77 -17.78
N VAL A 21 23.44 -12.53 -17.45
CA VAL A 21 24.55 -12.65 -18.40
C VAL A 21 25.31 -13.93 -18.11
N LEU A 22 25.44 -14.78 -19.14
CA LEU A 22 26.24 -15.99 -19.11
C LEU A 22 27.42 -15.84 -20.06
N GLN A 23 28.62 -16.05 -19.56
CA GLN A 23 29.81 -16.01 -20.40
C GLN A 23 30.01 -17.35 -21.12
N ILE A 24 30.01 -17.30 -22.46
CA ILE A 24 30.27 -18.46 -23.32
C ILE A 24 31.77 -18.55 -23.63
N SER A 25 32.38 -17.41 -23.97
CA SER A 25 33.81 -17.31 -24.29
C SER A 25 34.35 -15.92 -23.92
N SER A 26 35.61 -15.64 -24.25
CA SER A 26 36.20 -14.30 -24.08
C SER A 26 35.63 -13.26 -25.04
N GLN A 27 34.94 -13.67 -26.12
CA GLN A 27 34.40 -12.78 -27.14
C GLN A 27 32.86 -12.84 -27.25
N GLU A 28 32.23 -13.83 -26.61
CA GLU A 28 30.79 -14.06 -26.69
C GLU A 28 30.16 -14.25 -25.32
N LEU A 29 29.02 -13.58 -25.13
CA LEU A 29 28.17 -13.62 -23.96
C LEU A 29 26.74 -13.94 -24.41
N MET A 30 25.94 -14.50 -23.51
CA MET A 30 24.50 -14.71 -23.69
C MET A 30 23.75 -13.90 -22.66
N LEU A 31 22.92 -12.97 -23.12
CA LEU A 31 21.91 -12.32 -22.28
C LEU A 31 20.63 -13.14 -22.31
N MET A 32 20.10 -13.48 -21.15
CA MET A 32 18.84 -14.21 -21.00
C MET A 32 17.78 -13.32 -20.36
N ASP A 33 16.61 -13.21 -20.99
CA ASP A 33 15.44 -12.56 -20.37
C ASP A 33 14.90 -13.47 -19.26
N PRO A 34 14.89 -13.06 -17.98
CA PRO A 34 14.40 -13.89 -16.89
C PRO A 34 12.88 -14.14 -16.97
N LEU A 35 12.13 -13.32 -17.73
CA LEU A 35 10.68 -13.48 -17.86
C LEU A 35 10.28 -14.40 -19.03
N SER A 36 10.86 -14.17 -20.21
CA SER A 36 10.51 -14.94 -21.41
C SER A 36 11.39 -16.17 -21.63
N GLY A 37 12.57 -16.20 -21.01
CA GLY A 37 13.61 -17.21 -21.27
C GLY A 37 14.31 -17.02 -22.61
N GLU A 38 14.02 -15.95 -23.37
CA GLU A 38 14.68 -15.65 -24.63
C GLU A 38 16.19 -15.41 -24.42
N ARG A 39 17.00 -15.90 -25.37
CA ARG A 39 18.46 -15.89 -25.30
C ARG A 39 19.03 -15.08 -26.44
N HIS A 40 19.87 -14.11 -26.11
CA HIS A 40 20.45 -13.19 -27.07
C HIS A 40 21.99 -13.28 -27.01
N PRO A 41 22.64 -13.92 -28.00
CA PRO A 41 24.10 -13.89 -28.10
C PRO A 41 24.57 -12.49 -28.51
N MET A 42 25.62 -12.00 -27.84
CA MET A 42 26.22 -10.69 -28.07
C MET A 42 27.68 -10.63 -27.61
N THR A 43 28.39 -9.56 -27.98
CA THR A 43 29.75 -9.28 -27.56
C THR A 43 29.77 -8.42 -26.27
N PRO A 44 30.88 -8.37 -25.52
CA PRO A 44 31.03 -7.49 -24.36
C PRO A 44 30.70 -6.02 -24.65
N ASP A 45 31.19 -5.49 -25.78
CA ASP A 45 30.95 -4.09 -26.15
C ASP A 45 29.46 -3.75 -26.33
N VAL A 46 28.66 -4.71 -26.82
CA VAL A 46 27.20 -4.55 -26.99
C VAL A 46 26.49 -4.59 -25.63
N LEU A 47 26.98 -5.43 -24.71
CA LEU A 47 26.45 -5.47 -23.34
C LEU A 47 26.74 -4.16 -22.60
N ASP A 48 27.96 -3.64 -22.68
CA ASP A 48 28.34 -2.35 -22.07
C ASP A 48 27.45 -1.21 -22.61
N ALA A 49 27.18 -1.19 -23.92
CA ALA A 49 26.26 -0.23 -24.52
C ALA A 49 24.81 -0.39 -24.03
N LEU A 50 24.34 -1.63 -23.85
CA LEU A 50 23.01 -1.91 -23.28
C LEU A 50 22.90 -1.47 -21.81
N GLU A 51 23.96 -1.63 -21.02
CA GLU A 51 24.00 -1.15 -19.62
C GLU A 51 23.86 0.37 -19.52
N LEU A 52 24.37 1.12 -20.50
CA LEU A 52 24.17 2.57 -20.59
C LEU A 52 22.74 2.96 -20.98
N CYS A 53 21.97 2.02 -21.54
CA CYS A 53 20.59 2.22 -21.99
C CYS A 53 19.52 1.71 -21.00
N GLN A 54 19.91 1.38 -19.77
CA GLN A 54 19.01 0.82 -18.75
C GLN A 54 17.73 1.64 -18.46
N PRO A 55 17.78 2.98 -18.29
CA PRO A 55 16.59 3.76 -18.01
C PRO A 55 15.75 4.07 -19.26
N PHE A 56 14.45 4.29 -19.12
CA PHE A 56 13.60 4.81 -20.19
C PHE A 56 14.04 6.21 -20.60
N ALA A 57 14.51 6.34 -21.83
CA ALA A 57 14.89 7.60 -22.44
C ALA A 57 14.67 7.55 -23.96
N PRO A 58 14.59 8.70 -24.64
CA PRO A 58 14.62 8.73 -26.10
C PRO A 58 15.93 8.15 -26.64
N LEU A 59 15.89 7.52 -27.82
CA LEU A 59 17.09 6.93 -28.45
C LEU A 59 18.23 7.94 -28.59
N ARG A 60 17.92 9.21 -28.86
CA ARG A 60 18.90 10.29 -28.92
C ARG A 60 19.69 10.42 -27.61
N GLN A 61 19.01 10.36 -26.47
CA GLN A 61 19.65 10.47 -25.17
C GLN A 61 20.52 9.24 -24.86
N HIS A 62 20.09 8.06 -25.30
CA HIS A 62 20.90 6.84 -25.22
C HIS A 62 22.18 6.94 -26.04
N ARG A 63 22.07 7.41 -27.29
CA ARG A 63 23.23 7.67 -28.15
C ARG A 63 24.21 8.64 -27.50
N ASP A 64 23.71 9.78 -27.02
CA ASP A 64 24.53 10.80 -26.40
C ASP A 64 25.23 10.24 -25.13
N SER A 65 24.55 9.40 -24.34
CA SER A 65 25.12 8.72 -23.17
C SER A 65 26.21 7.70 -23.54
N ILE A 66 26.04 6.95 -24.63
CA ILE A 66 27.04 6.01 -25.14
C ILE A 66 28.29 6.75 -25.61
N ILE A 67 28.11 7.83 -26.40
CA ILE A 67 29.23 8.63 -26.92
C ILE A 67 30.03 9.28 -25.79
N ASP A 68 29.35 9.81 -24.77
CA ASP A 68 30.00 10.44 -23.61
C ASP A 68 30.84 9.45 -22.80
N LYS A 69 30.42 8.17 -22.74
CA LYS A 69 31.12 7.12 -21.98
C LYS A 69 32.15 6.35 -22.80
N LEU A 70 32.02 6.32 -24.12
CA LEU A 70 32.93 5.67 -25.06
C LEU A 70 33.47 6.69 -26.08
N PRO A 71 34.49 7.49 -25.71
CA PRO A 71 34.96 8.60 -26.54
C PRO A 71 35.45 8.16 -27.93
N GLN A 72 35.85 6.90 -28.11
CA GLN A 72 36.22 6.35 -29.42
C GLN A 72 35.07 6.35 -30.45
N LEU A 73 33.82 6.52 -30.00
CA LEU A 73 32.62 6.55 -30.85
C LEU A 73 32.14 7.99 -31.19
N LYS A 74 32.87 9.03 -30.78
CA LYS A 74 32.44 10.44 -30.91
C LYS A 74 32.11 10.87 -32.34
N ASP A 75 32.85 10.36 -33.33
CA ASP A 75 32.62 10.65 -34.75
C ASP A 75 31.75 9.57 -35.43
N GLN A 76 31.20 8.62 -34.67
CA GLN A 76 30.45 7.46 -35.17
C GLN A 76 28.97 7.49 -34.76
N ALA A 77 28.40 8.67 -34.50
CA ALA A 77 27.01 8.83 -34.05
C ALA A 77 25.98 8.07 -34.91
N ALA A 78 26.14 8.09 -36.24
CA ALA A 78 25.26 7.37 -37.16
C ALA A 78 25.36 5.84 -37.04
N ALA A 79 26.54 5.31 -36.70
CA ALA A 79 26.72 3.88 -36.46
C ALA A 79 26.09 3.47 -35.11
N VAL A 80 26.20 4.31 -34.09
CA VAL A 80 25.52 4.10 -32.79
C VAL A 80 24.00 4.08 -32.97
N ASP A 81 23.44 5.00 -33.78
CA ASP A 81 22.02 5.01 -34.11
C ASP A 81 21.56 3.70 -34.78
N GLN A 82 22.36 3.16 -35.72
CA GLN A 82 22.07 1.87 -36.35
C GLN A 82 22.09 0.70 -35.35
N ILE A 83 23.05 0.70 -34.41
CA ILE A 83 23.12 -0.32 -33.35
C ILE A 83 21.89 -0.24 -32.45
N LEU A 84 21.51 0.96 -31.99
CA LEU A 84 20.31 1.15 -31.16
C LEU A 84 19.04 0.67 -31.88
N LEU A 85 18.90 0.97 -33.17
CA LEU A 85 17.79 0.46 -33.99
C LEU A 85 17.81 -1.07 -34.10
N ALA A 86 18.97 -1.68 -34.28
CA ALA A 86 19.10 -3.14 -34.31
C ALA A 86 18.74 -3.77 -32.95
N LEU A 87 19.14 -3.16 -31.84
CA LEU A 87 18.78 -3.61 -30.49
C LEU A 87 17.26 -3.53 -30.25
N MET A 88 16.63 -2.45 -30.70
CA MET A 88 15.17 -2.30 -30.66
C MET A 88 14.46 -3.38 -31.50
N GLN A 89 14.91 -3.64 -32.73
CA GLN A 89 14.33 -4.67 -33.60
C GLN A 89 14.48 -6.09 -33.01
N ARG A 90 15.55 -6.33 -32.25
CA ARG A 90 15.80 -7.60 -31.53
C ARG A 90 15.04 -7.71 -30.20
N GLY A 91 14.25 -6.70 -29.81
CA GLY A 91 13.51 -6.68 -28.55
C GLY A 91 14.35 -6.36 -27.32
N LEU A 92 15.62 -5.99 -27.49
CA LEU A 92 16.55 -5.66 -26.40
C LEU A 92 16.40 -4.22 -25.90
N LEU A 93 15.81 -3.34 -26.70
CA LEU A 93 15.29 -2.05 -26.26
C LEU A 93 13.77 -2.09 -26.31
N VAL A 94 13.13 -2.05 -25.15
CA VAL A 94 11.69 -2.17 -25.00
C VAL A 94 11.05 -0.79 -25.01
N PRO A 95 10.07 -0.52 -25.90
CA PRO A 95 9.36 0.76 -25.90
C PRO A 95 8.41 0.88 -24.70
N ALA A 96 8.32 2.08 -24.13
CA ALA A 96 7.40 2.40 -23.04
C ALA A 96 5.94 2.04 -23.36
N ALA A 97 5.52 2.24 -24.61
CA ALA A 97 4.17 1.91 -25.05
C ALA A 97 3.83 0.42 -24.88
N ARG A 98 4.79 -0.48 -25.11
CA ARG A 98 4.60 -1.93 -24.92
C ARG A 98 4.37 -2.25 -23.45
N VAL A 99 5.19 -1.69 -22.56
CA VAL A 99 5.04 -1.89 -21.11
C VAL A 99 3.67 -1.42 -20.61
N LEU A 100 3.20 -0.26 -21.08
CA LEU A 100 1.88 0.26 -20.71
C LEU A 100 0.72 -0.60 -21.25
N GLN A 101 0.90 -1.22 -22.43
CA GLN A 101 -0.07 -2.17 -22.99
C GLN A 101 -0.11 -3.46 -22.17
N ASP A 102 1.05 -3.98 -21.75
CA ASP A 102 1.15 -5.19 -20.92
C ASP A 102 0.40 -5.00 -19.59
N PHE A 103 0.52 -3.82 -18.96
CA PHE A 103 -0.28 -3.49 -17.77
C PHE A 103 -1.79 -3.51 -18.06
N ALA A 104 -2.22 -3.03 -19.23
CA ALA A 104 -3.64 -2.93 -19.57
C ALA A 104 -4.32 -4.28 -19.85
N ALA A 105 -3.55 -5.33 -20.15
CA ALA A 105 -4.08 -6.65 -20.51
C ALA A 105 -4.55 -7.49 -19.29
N SER A 106 -4.11 -7.15 -18.08
CA SER A 106 -4.39 -7.93 -16.87
C SER A 106 -5.64 -7.43 -16.12
N GLY A 107 -6.66 -8.27 -15.99
CA GLY A 107 -7.89 -7.93 -15.25
C GLY A 107 -8.44 -9.10 -14.45
N ARG A 108 -8.81 -8.83 -13.19
CA ARG A 108 -9.64 -9.72 -12.37
C ARG A 108 -10.96 -9.04 -12.02
N PRO A 109 -12.06 -9.78 -11.88
CA PRO A 109 -13.30 -9.23 -11.36
C PRO A 109 -13.13 -8.81 -9.90
N SER A 110 -13.81 -7.74 -9.51
CA SER A 110 -13.82 -7.27 -8.11
C SER A 110 -14.83 -8.08 -7.28
N LEU A 111 -14.54 -8.22 -5.98
CA LEU A 111 -15.41 -8.90 -5.02
C LEU A 111 -16.64 -8.03 -4.67
N PRO A 112 -17.77 -8.63 -4.27
CA PRO A 112 -18.91 -7.87 -3.73
C PRO A 112 -18.52 -7.09 -2.47
N LEU A 113 -19.28 -6.05 -2.13
CA LEU A 113 -19.04 -5.22 -0.95
C LEU A 113 -19.81 -5.76 0.26
N ALA A 114 -19.13 -5.89 1.40
CA ALA A 114 -19.72 -6.21 2.70
C ALA A 114 -20.25 -4.94 3.38
N PRO A 115 -21.15 -5.08 4.38
CA PRO A 115 -21.42 -4.01 5.34
C PRO A 115 -20.14 -3.46 5.97
N ALA A 116 -20.09 -2.16 6.24
CA ALA A 116 -18.97 -1.55 6.95
C ALA A 116 -18.87 -2.09 8.39
N CYS A 117 -17.66 -2.29 8.90
CA CYS A 117 -17.38 -2.70 10.26
C CYS A 117 -16.77 -1.52 11.05
N LEU A 118 -17.48 -1.06 12.07
CA LEU A 118 -16.98 -0.09 13.05
C LEU A 118 -16.52 -0.82 14.32
N ARG A 119 -15.28 -0.61 14.72
CA ARG A 119 -14.70 -1.23 15.93
C ARG A 119 -14.79 -0.27 17.12
N LEU A 120 -15.44 -0.74 18.18
CA LEU A 120 -15.51 -0.08 19.48
C LEU A 120 -14.68 -0.87 20.50
N SER A 121 -13.66 -0.23 21.07
CA SER A 121 -12.87 -0.76 22.17
C SER A 121 -12.74 0.29 23.28
N ASN A 122 -12.76 -0.17 24.53
CA ASN A 122 -12.64 0.69 25.72
C ASN A 122 -11.39 1.57 25.73
N ALA A 123 -10.32 1.15 25.04
CA ALA A 123 -9.03 1.82 25.05
C ALA A 123 -8.97 3.12 24.23
N ARG A 124 -9.93 3.37 23.32
CA ARG A 124 -9.81 4.47 22.33
C ARG A 124 -10.87 5.56 22.47
N ARG A 125 -12.10 5.25 22.87
CA ARG A 125 -13.17 6.27 22.97
C ARG A 125 -14.27 5.80 23.91
N THR A 126 -14.68 6.66 24.85
CA THR A 126 -15.69 6.33 25.88
C THR A 126 -17.08 6.88 25.59
N ALA A 127 -17.24 7.76 24.59
CA ALA A 127 -18.51 8.42 24.26
C ALA A 127 -18.78 8.50 22.74
N PHE A 128 -20.06 8.48 22.37
CA PHE A 128 -20.53 8.78 21.01
C PHE A 128 -20.44 10.28 20.73
N ASP A 129 -20.15 10.67 19.49
CA ASP A 129 -20.10 12.06 19.06
C ASP A 129 -20.96 12.23 17.81
N GLU A 130 -21.85 13.22 17.84
CA GLU A 130 -22.74 13.51 16.71
C GLU A 130 -21.97 13.87 15.43
N ARG A 131 -20.71 14.30 15.54
CA ARG A 131 -19.82 14.52 14.39
C ARG A 131 -19.53 13.24 13.59
N ASP A 132 -19.78 12.06 14.14
CA ASP A 132 -19.60 10.78 13.46
C ASP A 132 -20.77 10.48 12.49
N LEU A 133 -21.95 11.07 12.73
CA LEU A 133 -23.18 10.75 11.99
C LEU A 133 -23.07 10.93 10.47
N PRO A 134 -22.48 12.00 9.93
CA PRO A 134 -22.35 12.16 8.48
C PRO A 134 -21.54 11.02 7.84
N MET A 135 -20.45 10.60 8.50
CA MET A 135 -19.64 9.47 8.05
C MET A 135 -20.43 8.17 8.09
N LEU A 136 -21.14 7.90 9.18
CA LEU A 136 -21.88 6.64 9.32
C LEU A 136 -23.01 6.54 8.30
N ARG A 137 -23.66 7.67 7.97
CA ARG A 137 -24.61 7.75 6.85
C ARG A 137 -23.94 7.42 5.52
N GLU A 138 -22.83 8.07 5.19
CA GLU A 138 -22.08 7.82 3.95
C GLU A 138 -21.65 6.34 3.85
N LEU A 139 -21.15 5.77 4.95
CA LEU A 139 -20.76 4.35 5.00
C LEU A 139 -21.94 3.42 4.74
N ILE A 140 -23.09 3.64 5.38
CA ILE A 140 -24.30 2.83 5.18
C ILE A 140 -24.81 2.97 3.75
N GLU A 141 -24.80 4.18 3.18
CA GLU A 141 -25.21 4.42 1.80
C GLU A 141 -24.32 3.66 0.80
N ILE A 142 -23.00 3.62 1.04
CA ILE A 142 -22.04 2.95 0.17
C ILE A 142 -22.08 1.42 0.35
N THR A 143 -22.06 0.95 1.59
CA THR A 143 -21.87 -0.48 1.93
C THR A 143 -23.19 -1.24 2.11
N GLY A 144 -24.32 -0.53 2.12
CA GLY A 144 -25.65 -1.10 2.34
C GLY A 144 -25.95 -1.49 3.78
N GLY A 145 -25.04 -1.26 4.73
CA GLY A 145 -25.25 -1.56 6.14
C GLY A 145 -24.04 -1.29 7.03
N LEU A 146 -24.25 -1.31 8.34
CA LEU A 146 -23.21 -1.09 9.34
C LEU A 146 -23.23 -2.21 10.38
N ARG A 147 -22.07 -2.81 10.64
CA ARG A 147 -21.80 -3.72 11.75
C ARG A 147 -20.96 -2.99 12.78
N VAL A 148 -21.38 -3.05 14.03
CA VAL A 148 -20.65 -2.47 15.16
C VAL A 148 -20.10 -3.61 16.01
N LEU A 149 -18.78 -3.73 16.00
CA LEU A 149 -18.04 -4.78 16.69
C LEU A 149 -17.49 -4.24 18.01
N VAL A 150 -17.70 -4.97 19.10
CA VAL A 150 -17.37 -4.51 20.45
C VAL A 150 -16.34 -5.45 21.08
N ALA A 151 -15.19 -4.95 21.51
CA ALA A 151 -14.26 -5.73 22.33
C ALA A 151 -14.40 -5.36 23.81
N ASP A 152 -14.48 -6.40 24.65
CA ASP A 152 -14.16 -6.44 26.09
C ASP A 152 -14.68 -5.28 26.98
N GLU A 153 -15.57 -5.62 27.93
CA GLU A 153 -16.22 -4.76 28.93
C GLU A 153 -16.53 -3.30 28.53
N VAL A 154 -16.84 -3.00 27.25
CA VAL A 154 -17.48 -1.71 26.94
C VAL A 154 -18.73 -1.63 27.79
N ALA A 155 -18.71 -0.70 28.76
CA ALA A 155 -19.75 -0.61 29.76
C ALA A 155 -21.10 -0.61 29.05
N GLU A 156 -22.06 -1.41 29.52
CA GLU A 156 -23.39 -1.54 28.90
C GLU A 156 -23.99 -0.16 28.57
N ARG A 157 -23.73 0.81 29.43
CA ARG A 157 -24.05 2.22 29.25
C ARG A 157 -23.50 2.84 27.95
N GLN A 158 -22.25 2.59 27.59
CA GLN A 158 -21.64 3.12 26.38
C GLN A 158 -22.24 2.47 25.13
N ARG A 159 -22.47 1.16 25.15
CA ARG A 159 -23.20 0.46 24.07
C ARG A 159 -24.59 1.06 23.87
N ASN A 160 -25.35 1.21 24.96
CA ASN A 160 -26.68 1.80 24.93
C ASN A 160 -26.67 3.25 24.43
N THR A 161 -25.62 4.01 24.74
CA THR A 161 -25.43 5.38 24.24
C THR A 161 -25.27 5.40 22.72
N TRP A 162 -24.36 4.58 22.19
CA TRP A 162 -24.15 4.46 20.75
C TRP A 162 -25.40 3.93 20.04
N GLN A 163 -26.05 2.90 20.60
CA GLN A 163 -27.26 2.32 20.02
C GLN A 163 -28.41 3.33 19.99
N GLY A 164 -28.59 4.10 21.08
CA GLY A 164 -29.57 5.17 21.15
C GLY A 164 -29.31 6.25 20.10
N ALA A 165 -28.06 6.73 20.00
CA ALA A 165 -27.70 7.78 19.07
C ALA A 165 -27.85 7.36 17.59
N LEU A 166 -27.47 6.12 17.26
CA LEU A 166 -27.70 5.56 15.92
C LEU A 166 -29.20 5.45 15.60
N ALA A 167 -30.00 4.97 16.56
CA ALA A 167 -31.45 4.85 16.41
C ALA A 167 -32.13 6.22 16.24
N GLU A 168 -31.75 7.23 17.03
CA GLU A 168 -32.23 8.61 16.91
C GLU A 168 -31.88 9.22 15.55
N ALA A 169 -30.70 8.88 15.01
CA ALA A 169 -30.30 9.27 13.67
C ALA A 169 -30.98 8.46 12.55
N GLY A 170 -31.78 7.44 12.88
CA GLY A 170 -32.42 6.55 11.92
C GLY A 170 -31.45 5.60 11.21
N LEU A 171 -30.28 5.35 11.80
CA LEU A 171 -29.26 4.43 11.28
C LEU A 171 -29.42 3.07 11.93
N GLN A 172 -29.58 2.03 11.11
CA GLN A 172 -29.61 0.65 11.57
C GLN A 172 -28.20 0.09 11.61
N ALA A 173 -27.82 -0.52 12.73
CA ALA A 173 -26.55 -1.17 12.92
C ALA A 173 -26.71 -2.55 13.56
N GLU A 174 -25.96 -3.52 13.06
CA GLU A 174 -25.88 -4.86 13.63
C GLU A 174 -24.79 -4.90 14.71
N TRP A 175 -25.19 -5.20 15.94
CA TRP A 175 -24.26 -5.29 17.06
C TRP A 175 -23.64 -6.69 17.16
N TRP A 176 -22.32 -6.73 17.37
CA TRP A 176 -21.54 -7.95 17.59
C TRP A 176 -20.79 -7.80 18.91
N ASP A 177 -21.40 -8.29 19.98
CA ASP A 177 -20.84 -8.31 21.32
C ASP A 177 -20.11 -9.61 21.66
N SER A 178 -19.49 -9.67 22.83
CA SER A 178 -18.70 -10.83 23.25
C SER A 178 -19.47 -12.15 23.19
N GLU A 179 -20.77 -12.16 23.47
CA GLU A 179 -21.61 -13.37 23.42
C GLU A 179 -21.79 -13.84 21.98
N LYS A 180 -22.27 -12.97 21.09
CA LYS A 180 -22.45 -13.31 19.67
C LYS A 180 -21.12 -13.68 18.99
N GLN A 181 -20.03 -13.04 19.40
CA GLN A 181 -18.68 -13.37 18.94
C GLN A 181 -18.25 -14.76 19.37
N GLN A 182 -18.45 -15.12 20.64
CA GLN A 182 -18.11 -16.45 21.17
C GLN A 182 -18.94 -17.54 20.51
N GLU A 183 -20.24 -17.32 20.31
CA GLU A 183 -21.12 -18.27 19.63
C GLU A 183 -20.65 -18.54 18.20
N PHE A 184 -20.42 -17.46 17.42
CA PHE A 184 -19.97 -17.56 16.04
C PHE A 184 -18.61 -18.26 15.92
N LEU A 185 -17.63 -17.82 16.71
CA LEU A 185 -16.28 -18.40 16.66
C LEU A 185 -16.24 -19.81 17.24
N GLY A 186 -17.07 -20.12 18.23
CA GLY A 186 -17.20 -21.46 18.79
C GLY A 186 -17.73 -22.46 17.77
N HIS A 187 -18.69 -22.03 16.93
CA HIS A 187 -19.18 -22.85 15.83
C HIS A 187 -18.12 -23.06 14.73
N LEU A 188 -17.36 -22.02 14.36
CA LEU A 188 -16.27 -22.18 13.40
C LEU A 188 -15.13 -23.05 13.94
N ALA A 189 -14.78 -22.88 15.21
CA ALA A 189 -13.70 -23.61 15.86
C ALA A 189 -14.03 -25.09 16.10
N SER A 190 -15.31 -25.50 16.09
CA SER A 190 -15.67 -26.92 16.23
C SER A 190 -15.41 -27.73 14.96
N ASP A 191 -15.32 -27.05 13.82
CA ASP A 191 -15.25 -27.68 12.50
C ASP A 191 -13.81 -27.72 11.94
N GLU A 192 -12.86 -27.12 12.64
CA GLU A 192 -11.47 -26.96 12.21
C GLU A 192 -10.48 -27.57 13.22
N ASP A 193 -9.47 -28.29 12.72
CA ASP A 193 -8.43 -28.92 13.56
C ASP A 193 -7.66 -27.88 14.42
N ASP A 194 -7.58 -26.64 13.95
CA ASP A 194 -6.88 -25.51 14.59
C ASP A 194 -7.83 -24.52 15.31
N GLY A 195 -9.03 -24.96 15.71
CA GLY A 195 -10.04 -24.09 16.32
C GLY A 195 -9.56 -23.26 17.53
N GLN A 196 -8.58 -23.75 18.30
CA GLN A 196 -7.97 -22.99 19.40
C GLN A 196 -7.16 -21.78 18.91
N ALA A 197 -6.46 -21.91 17.78
CA ALA A 197 -5.72 -20.80 17.18
C ALA A 197 -6.67 -19.71 16.68
N LEU A 198 -7.81 -20.11 16.07
CA LEU A 198 -8.87 -19.18 15.66
C LEU A 198 -9.40 -18.37 16.85
N LEU A 199 -9.72 -19.05 17.96
CA LEU A 199 -10.18 -18.40 19.18
C LEU A 199 -9.12 -17.47 19.79
N ALA A 200 -7.84 -17.82 19.72
CA ALA A 200 -6.76 -16.94 20.18
C ALA A 200 -6.61 -15.69 19.31
N LEU A 201 -6.81 -15.81 17.99
CA LEU A 201 -6.64 -14.73 17.03
C LEU A 201 -7.81 -13.76 16.97
N ALA A 202 -9.05 -14.22 17.16
CA ALA A 202 -10.27 -13.42 16.96
C ALA A 202 -11.21 -13.41 18.18
N GLY A 203 -11.02 -14.30 19.15
CA GLY A 203 -11.93 -14.45 20.29
C GLY A 203 -11.90 -13.26 21.25
N PRO A 204 -13.05 -12.90 21.87
CA PRO A 204 -13.11 -11.76 22.79
C PRO A 204 -12.21 -11.95 24.02
N ASN A 205 -12.11 -13.17 24.52
CA ASN A 205 -11.30 -13.53 25.70
C ASN A 205 -9.85 -13.94 25.35
N GLY A 206 -9.43 -13.77 24.08
CA GLY A 206 -8.07 -14.10 23.65
C GLY A 206 -7.04 -13.18 24.31
N ALA A 207 -5.81 -13.68 24.47
CA ALA A 207 -4.70 -12.86 24.94
C ALA A 207 -4.34 -11.75 23.92
N GLY A 208 -3.69 -10.67 24.40
CA GLY A 208 -3.11 -9.63 23.54
C GLY A 208 -4.05 -8.45 23.23
N GLN A 209 -3.81 -7.79 22.10
CA GLN A 209 -4.48 -6.54 21.69
C GLN A 209 -5.90 -6.77 21.17
N ALA A 210 -6.89 -6.15 21.83
CA ALA A 210 -8.30 -6.21 21.45
C ALA A 210 -8.58 -5.72 20.02
N ASP A 211 -7.95 -4.62 19.60
CA ASP A 211 -8.16 -4.03 18.27
C ASP A 211 -7.75 -5.00 17.14
N ALA A 212 -6.68 -5.77 17.34
CA ALA A 212 -6.24 -6.79 16.40
C ALA A 212 -7.25 -7.94 16.30
N ARG A 213 -7.77 -8.41 17.44
CA ARG A 213 -8.78 -9.47 17.48
C ARG A 213 -10.09 -9.06 16.80
N LEU A 214 -10.58 -7.84 17.07
CA LEU A 214 -11.75 -7.30 16.37
C LEU A 214 -11.52 -7.14 14.88
N THR A 215 -10.31 -6.80 14.46
CA THR A 215 -9.98 -6.71 13.04
C THR A 215 -10.01 -8.09 12.40
N ASN A 216 -9.44 -9.11 13.03
CA ASN A 216 -9.51 -10.49 12.54
C ASN A 216 -10.96 -10.98 12.45
N LEU A 217 -11.78 -10.72 13.45
CA LEU A 217 -13.21 -11.02 13.39
C LEU A 217 -13.89 -10.28 12.24
N ALA A 218 -13.63 -8.98 12.07
CA ALA A 218 -14.20 -8.19 10.98
C ALA A 218 -13.82 -8.75 9.59
N LEU A 219 -12.58 -9.24 9.45
CA LEU A 219 -12.11 -9.92 8.24
C LEU A 219 -12.89 -11.23 8.04
N LEU A 220 -13.04 -12.07 9.06
CA LEU A 220 -13.82 -13.31 8.98
C LEU A 220 -15.28 -13.07 8.57
N LEU A 221 -15.94 -12.08 9.18
CA LEU A 221 -17.32 -11.69 8.86
C LEU A 221 -17.50 -11.10 7.46
N SER A 222 -16.39 -10.78 6.79
CA SER A 222 -16.36 -10.21 5.45
C SER A 222 -15.69 -11.15 4.44
N ALA A 223 -15.47 -12.41 4.79
CA ALA A 223 -14.85 -13.39 3.91
C ALA A 223 -15.59 -13.48 2.57
N GLY A 224 -14.82 -13.43 1.47
CA GLY A 224 -15.34 -13.38 0.10
C GLY A 224 -15.81 -12.00 -0.37
N GLN A 225 -15.65 -10.95 0.44
CA GLN A 225 -16.17 -9.60 0.16
C GLN A 225 -15.09 -8.52 0.34
N ARG A 226 -15.39 -7.30 -0.11
CA ARG A 226 -14.65 -6.09 0.27
C ARG A 226 -15.20 -5.56 1.59
N ALA A 227 -14.33 -5.19 2.52
CA ALA A 227 -14.73 -4.69 3.83
C ALA A 227 -14.15 -3.30 4.08
N VAL A 228 -14.94 -2.43 4.71
CA VAL A 228 -14.44 -1.19 5.32
C VAL A 228 -14.37 -1.44 6.81
N ILE A 229 -13.18 -1.33 7.41
CA ILE A 229 -12.95 -1.55 8.83
C ILE A 229 -12.35 -0.26 9.41
N LEU A 230 -13.11 0.40 10.29
CA LEU A 230 -12.70 1.66 10.90
C LEU A 230 -12.66 1.52 12.43
N ASP A 231 -11.76 2.27 13.05
CA ASP A 231 -11.82 2.51 14.50
C ASP A 231 -12.90 3.54 14.81
N SER A 232 -13.46 3.47 16.01
CA SER A 232 -14.45 4.45 16.50
C SER A 232 -13.96 5.89 16.61
N ASP A 233 -12.65 6.13 16.58
CA ASP A 233 -12.07 7.47 16.59
C ASP A 233 -11.69 7.95 15.18
N GLN A 234 -11.88 7.13 14.14
CA GLN A 234 -11.63 7.52 12.76
C GLN A 234 -12.88 8.16 12.15
N LEU A 235 -12.70 9.31 11.51
CA LEU A 235 -13.75 10.13 10.94
C LEU A 235 -13.58 10.27 9.42
N ALA A 236 -14.69 10.08 8.71
CA ALA A 236 -14.87 10.48 7.32
C ALA A 236 -15.61 11.84 7.25
N PRO A 237 -15.61 12.55 6.11
CA PRO A 237 -15.09 12.13 4.81
C PRO A 237 -13.55 12.04 4.78
N LEU A 238 -13.03 11.27 3.83
CA LEU A 238 -11.61 11.28 3.52
C LEU A 238 -11.16 12.71 3.17
N ARG A 239 -9.94 13.07 3.57
CA ARG A 239 -9.33 14.37 3.25
C ARG A 239 -8.12 14.18 2.35
N ALA A 240 -8.00 14.99 1.31
CA ALA A 240 -6.81 14.96 0.48
C ALA A 240 -5.58 15.48 1.23
N THR A 241 -4.43 14.87 0.99
CA THR A 241 -3.16 15.41 1.50
C THR A 241 -2.83 16.74 0.82
N PRO A 242 -2.16 17.68 1.52
CA PRO A 242 -1.74 18.94 0.93
C PRO A 242 -0.85 18.73 -0.30
N GLY A 243 -1.30 19.26 -1.44
CA GLY A 243 -0.61 19.12 -2.71
C GLY A 243 -0.72 17.72 -3.32
N VAL A 244 -1.84 17.03 -3.13
CA VAL A 244 -2.19 15.79 -3.83
C VAL A 244 -1.95 15.93 -5.35
N GLN A 245 -1.40 14.88 -5.95
CA GLN A 245 -1.09 14.80 -7.37
C GLN A 245 -1.75 13.55 -7.97
N PRO A 246 -2.25 13.62 -9.21
CA PRO A 246 -2.81 12.47 -9.89
C PRO A 246 -1.76 11.41 -10.23
N GLY A 247 -2.24 10.19 -10.52
CA GLY A 247 -1.43 9.06 -10.98
C GLY A 247 -0.74 8.29 -9.84
N PHE A 248 0.30 7.55 -10.20
CA PHE A 248 0.94 6.57 -9.35
C PHE A 248 2.44 6.83 -9.15
N ASP A 249 2.92 6.75 -7.90
CA ASP A 249 4.33 6.86 -7.56
C ASP A 249 5.00 5.48 -7.60
N LEU A 250 5.87 5.32 -8.60
CA LEU A 250 6.68 4.13 -8.83
C LEU A 250 7.83 3.96 -7.82
N SER A 251 8.02 4.92 -6.90
CA SER A 251 9.03 4.83 -5.84
C SER A 251 8.47 4.20 -4.57
N PRO A 252 8.79 2.93 -4.26
CA PRO A 252 8.29 2.27 -3.05
C PRO A 252 8.89 2.85 -1.76
N SER A 253 10.03 3.54 -1.85
CA SER A 253 10.81 4.04 -0.71
C SER A 253 10.62 5.53 -0.41
N ALA A 254 9.77 6.24 -1.14
CA ALA A 254 9.51 7.64 -0.86
C ALA A 254 9.06 7.83 0.60
N ALA A 255 9.67 8.78 1.32
CA ALA A 255 9.25 9.08 2.69
C ALA A 255 7.80 9.59 2.69
N ARG A 256 7.09 9.35 3.80
CA ARG A 256 5.82 10.05 4.05
C ARG A 256 6.12 11.49 4.43
N GLU A 257 5.20 12.38 4.08
CA GLU A 257 5.27 13.77 4.47
C GLU A 257 4.41 14.02 5.71
N ALA A 258 4.86 14.96 6.54
CA ALA A 258 4.12 15.52 7.65
C ALA A 258 3.92 17.02 7.43
N TRP A 259 2.68 17.47 7.64
CA TRP A 259 2.31 18.88 7.64
C TRP A 259 1.76 19.20 9.03
N PHE A 260 2.49 20.03 9.76
CA PHE A 260 2.13 20.41 11.11
C PHE A 260 1.23 21.65 11.08
N GLU A 261 -0.01 21.50 11.51
CA GLU A 261 -0.98 22.59 11.53
C GLU A 261 -1.16 23.13 12.94
N THR A 262 -1.52 24.42 13.04
CA THR A 262 -1.81 25.08 14.32
C THR A 262 -3.29 25.03 14.71
N GLN A 263 -4.16 24.58 13.79
CA GLN A 263 -5.61 24.40 14.01
C GLN A 263 -6.07 23.11 13.33
N GLN A 264 -7.26 22.59 13.69
CA GLN A 264 -7.85 21.43 13.03
C GLN A 264 -8.02 21.70 11.52
N ALA A 265 -7.57 20.76 10.69
CA ALA A 265 -7.45 20.86 9.22
C ALA A 265 -8.79 20.91 8.46
N GLY A 266 -9.77 21.69 8.92
CA GLY A 266 -11.16 21.71 8.45
C GLY A 266 -11.37 22.17 7.01
N SER A 267 -10.33 22.62 6.30
CA SER A 267 -10.43 23.18 4.94
C SER A 267 -9.87 22.29 3.81
N LEU A 268 -9.42 21.08 4.13
CA LEU A 268 -8.84 20.20 3.11
C LEU A 268 -9.89 19.72 2.09
N PRO A 269 -9.53 19.58 0.80
CA PRO A 269 -10.41 19.00 -0.20
C PRO A 269 -10.84 17.58 0.21
N GLY A 270 -12.10 17.24 -0.07
CA GLY A 270 -12.61 15.89 0.17
C GLY A 270 -11.99 14.85 -0.78
N GLY A 271 -11.64 13.69 -0.24
CA GLY A 271 -11.46 12.45 -0.99
C GLY A 271 -12.77 11.66 -1.07
N SER A 272 -12.85 10.67 -1.94
CA SER A 272 -14.06 9.82 -2.10
C SER A 272 -13.80 8.43 -1.54
N LEU A 273 -14.50 8.08 -0.45
CA LEU A 273 -14.41 6.75 0.14
C LEU A 273 -14.94 5.67 -0.81
N ASN A 274 -16.03 5.95 -1.53
CA ASN A 274 -16.56 5.07 -2.55
C ASN A 274 -15.51 4.76 -3.64
N THR A 275 -14.78 5.79 -4.11
CA THR A 275 -13.69 5.60 -5.07
C THR A 275 -12.57 4.73 -4.50
N ALA A 276 -12.22 4.93 -3.22
CA ALA A 276 -11.23 4.08 -2.55
C ALA A 276 -11.68 2.62 -2.55
N ILE A 277 -12.89 2.36 -2.05
CA ILE A 277 -13.50 1.02 -1.97
C ILE A 277 -13.51 0.33 -3.35
N ASP A 278 -13.80 1.08 -4.41
CA ASP A 278 -13.80 0.58 -5.78
C ASP A 278 -12.43 0.14 -6.29
N TRP A 279 -11.34 0.71 -5.78
CA TRP A 279 -9.98 0.28 -6.15
C TRP A 279 -9.56 -0.99 -5.41
N CYS A 280 -10.09 -1.22 -4.21
CA CYS A 280 -9.84 -2.44 -3.47
C CYS A 280 -10.40 -3.65 -4.25
N GLY A 281 -9.63 -4.72 -4.33
CA GLY A 281 -9.93 -5.93 -5.09
C GLY A 281 -9.62 -5.88 -6.58
N ARG A 282 -9.25 -4.72 -7.14
CA ARG A 282 -8.84 -4.61 -8.56
C ARG A 282 -7.39 -5.04 -8.77
N SER A 283 -7.07 -5.45 -9.99
CA SER A 283 -5.68 -5.65 -10.39
C SER A 283 -4.96 -4.32 -10.57
N LEU A 284 -3.65 -4.31 -10.36
CA LEU A 284 -2.82 -3.13 -10.62
C LEU A 284 -2.90 -2.73 -12.10
N GLY A 285 -2.95 -3.69 -13.02
CA GLY A 285 -3.14 -3.42 -14.44
C GLY A 285 -4.39 -2.58 -14.74
N GLN A 286 -5.53 -2.89 -14.10
CA GLN A 286 -6.76 -2.11 -14.24
C GLN A 286 -6.63 -0.68 -13.71
N LEU A 287 -5.85 -0.47 -12.65
CA LEU A 287 -5.66 0.83 -12.01
C LEU A 287 -4.61 1.68 -12.72
N LEU A 288 -3.56 1.06 -13.26
CA LEU A 288 -2.37 1.70 -13.83
C LEU A 288 -2.43 1.86 -15.35
N ARG A 289 -3.41 1.26 -16.04
CA ARG A 289 -3.56 1.43 -17.48
C ARG A 289 -3.74 2.92 -17.87
N PRO A 290 -3.26 3.34 -19.06
CA PRO A 290 -3.48 4.71 -19.54
C PRO A 290 -4.96 5.12 -19.49
N GLY A 291 -5.23 6.30 -18.96
CA GLY A 291 -6.60 6.84 -18.80
C GLY A 291 -7.38 6.34 -17.57
N ALA A 292 -6.83 5.40 -16.78
CA ALA A 292 -7.40 5.04 -15.48
C ALA A 292 -7.05 6.07 -14.39
N PRO A 293 -7.72 6.02 -13.21
CA PRO A 293 -7.50 6.99 -12.13
C PRO A 293 -6.05 7.07 -11.63
N LEU A 294 -5.32 5.95 -11.65
CA LEU A 294 -3.89 5.87 -11.32
C LEU A 294 -3.02 5.64 -12.56
N GLY A 295 -3.56 5.95 -13.74
CA GLY A 295 -2.95 5.61 -15.02
C GLY A 295 -1.51 6.11 -15.15
N LEU A 296 -0.64 5.23 -15.62
CA LEU A 296 0.73 5.54 -15.97
C LEU A 296 0.79 6.11 -17.39
N SER A 297 1.63 7.12 -17.56
CA SER A 297 2.02 7.67 -18.86
C SER A 297 3.45 7.26 -19.21
N ALA A 298 3.84 7.42 -20.47
CA ALA A 298 5.25 7.23 -20.85
C ALA A 298 6.18 8.16 -20.03
N GLY A 299 5.73 9.39 -19.76
CA GLY A 299 6.47 10.35 -18.93
C GLY A 299 6.73 9.87 -17.50
N ASP A 300 5.85 9.04 -16.93
CA ASP A 300 6.06 8.44 -15.60
C ASP A 300 7.17 7.38 -15.60
N LEU A 301 7.41 6.73 -16.73
CA LEU A 301 8.47 5.73 -16.89
C LEU A 301 9.83 6.39 -17.12
N ALA A 302 9.88 7.64 -17.58
CA ALA A 302 11.12 8.34 -17.90
C ALA A 302 12.14 8.27 -16.75
N ARG A 303 13.39 7.92 -17.09
CA ARG A 303 14.51 7.72 -16.16
C ARG A 303 14.37 6.53 -15.20
N ARG A 304 13.33 5.70 -15.31
CA ARG A 304 13.21 4.42 -14.60
C ARG A 304 13.75 3.30 -15.47
N SER A 305 14.35 2.29 -14.86
CA SER A 305 14.75 1.08 -15.58
C SER A 305 13.57 0.15 -15.80
N LEU A 306 13.61 -0.65 -16.85
CA LEU A 306 12.60 -1.71 -17.07
C LEU A 306 12.59 -2.72 -15.91
N ALA A 307 13.73 -2.99 -15.29
CA ALA A 307 13.83 -3.85 -14.10
C ALA A 307 13.00 -3.33 -12.92
N GLU A 308 13.02 -2.01 -12.66
CA GLU A 308 12.20 -1.40 -11.60
C GLU A 308 10.71 -1.54 -11.90
N ILE A 309 10.31 -1.32 -13.15
CA ILE A 309 8.90 -1.39 -13.56
C ILE A 309 8.38 -2.84 -13.50
N ARG A 310 9.17 -3.82 -13.97
CA ARG A 310 8.82 -5.25 -13.93
C ARG A 310 8.64 -5.81 -12.52
N ARG A 311 9.12 -5.13 -11.47
CA ARG A 311 8.85 -5.50 -10.06
C ARG A 311 7.40 -5.23 -9.63
N ILE A 312 6.65 -4.46 -10.43
CA ILE A 312 5.24 -4.17 -10.19
C ILE A 312 4.42 -5.22 -10.97
N PRO A 313 3.84 -6.23 -10.32
CA PRO A 313 3.08 -7.25 -11.03
C PRO A 313 1.77 -6.65 -11.55
N ALA A 314 1.58 -6.58 -12.87
CA ALA A 314 0.33 -6.10 -13.46
C ALA A 314 -0.91 -6.88 -12.98
N GLU A 315 -0.74 -8.19 -12.75
CA GLU A 315 -1.79 -9.07 -12.23
C GLU A 315 -2.00 -8.97 -10.72
N GLY A 316 -1.10 -8.27 -10.00
CA GLY A 316 -1.18 -8.12 -8.56
C GLY A 316 -2.48 -7.46 -8.14
N GLN A 317 -3.11 -7.97 -7.09
CA GLN A 317 -4.39 -7.51 -6.59
C GLN A 317 -4.19 -6.52 -5.44
N VAL A 318 -4.91 -5.39 -5.48
CA VAL A 318 -4.96 -4.47 -4.36
C VAL A 318 -5.84 -5.08 -3.28
N ASP A 319 -5.23 -5.63 -2.23
CA ASP A 319 -5.94 -6.37 -1.18
C ASP A 319 -6.31 -5.48 0.01
N SER A 320 -5.63 -4.36 0.16
CA SER A 320 -5.74 -3.51 1.32
C SER A 320 -5.42 -2.06 0.96
N LEU A 321 -6.17 -1.12 1.50
CA LEU A 321 -5.96 0.31 1.33
C LEU A 321 -5.55 0.94 2.64
N ILE A 322 -4.47 1.71 2.58
CA ILE A 322 -3.92 2.46 3.70
C ILE A 322 -4.15 3.93 3.42
N PHE A 323 -4.64 4.64 4.42
CA PHE A 323 -4.83 6.08 4.39
C PHE A 323 -3.81 6.75 5.30
N GLY A 324 -3.50 8.01 4.98
CA GLY A 324 -2.83 8.88 5.92
C GLY A 324 -3.73 9.26 7.10
N THR A 325 -3.22 10.12 7.95
CA THR A 325 -3.93 10.60 9.15
C THR A 325 -4.02 12.12 9.15
N VAL A 326 -5.18 12.64 9.56
CA VAL A 326 -5.38 14.05 9.93
C VAL A 326 -5.70 14.07 11.43
N GLY A 327 -4.94 14.82 12.22
CA GLY A 327 -5.06 14.86 13.68
C GLY A 327 -3.96 14.05 14.36
N ALA A 328 -4.30 13.38 15.45
CA ALA A 328 -3.35 12.63 16.26
C ALA A 328 -2.83 11.38 15.54
N LEU A 329 -1.51 11.16 15.53
CA LEU A 329 -0.92 9.94 15.00
C LEU A 329 -1.07 8.76 15.95
N ASP A 330 -1.50 7.61 15.45
CA ASP A 330 -1.55 6.34 16.18
C ASP A 330 -0.15 5.71 16.26
N ILE A 331 0.79 6.45 16.85
CA ILE A 331 2.19 6.07 17.05
C ILE A 331 2.55 6.41 18.50
N GLU A 332 3.05 5.42 19.21
CA GLU A 332 3.30 5.48 20.66
C GLU A 332 4.53 6.31 21.05
N HIS A 333 5.44 6.60 20.12
CA HIS A 333 6.72 7.25 20.39
C HIS A 333 7.10 8.28 19.33
N ASN A 334 7.90 9.28 19.69
CA ASN A 334 8.31 10.38 18.78
C ASN A 334 9.41 10.06 17.76
N ARG A 335 9.82 8.79 17.63
CA ARG A 335 10.94 8.42 16.76
C ARG A 335 10.65 8.58 15.28
N TRP A 336 9.39 8.55 14.89
CA TRP A 336 8.96 8.82 13.52
C TRP A 336 9.43 10.21 13.04
N LEU A 337 9.67 11.17 13.95
CA LEU A 337 10.21 12.48 13.64
C LEU A 337 11.62 12.41 13.01
N TYR A 338 12.41 11.36 13.33
CA TYR A 338 13.74 11.15 12.73
C TYR A 338 13.68 10.58 11.32
N SER A 339 12.53 10.07 10.89
CA SER A 339 12.30 9.53 9.54
C SER A 339 11.66 10.54 8.60
N LEU A 340 11.50 11.80 9.02
CA LEU A 340 10.90 12.85 8.22
C LEU A 340 11.77 13.21 7.01
N ASP A 341 11.13 13.47 5.88
CA ASP A 341 11.78 14.07 4.72
C ASP A 341 12.25 15.51 5.04
N PRO A 342 13.18 16.09 4.26
CA PRO A 342 13.69 17.43 4.51
C PRO A 342 12.60 18.50 4.65
N LYS A 343 11.55 18.49 3.81
CA LYS A 343 10.50 19.51 3.86
C LYS A 343 9.64 19.38 5.11
N SER A 344 9.38 18.15 5.56
CA SER A 344 8.64 17.93 6.81
C SER A 344 9.46 18.33 8.04
N ARG A 345 10.79 18.14 8.01
CA ARG A 345 11.69 18.65 9.06
C ARG A 345 11.69 20.18 9.14
N ASP A 346 11.72 20.85 7.99
CA ASP A 346 11.64 22.32 7.94
C ASP A 346 10.34 22.85 8.57
N ARG A 347 9.22 22.15 8.36
CA ARG A 347 7.92 22.48 8.99
C ARG A 347 7.88 22.19 10.49
N LEU A 348 8.77 21.34 11.00
CA LEU A 348 8.77 20.91 12.40
C LEU A 348 9.46 21.93 13.33
N TRP A 349 10.69 22.37 13.00
CA TRP A 349 11.63 22.94 13.99
C TRP A 349 11.56 24.46 14.22
N LEU A 350 10.75 25.23 13.47
CA LEU A 350 10.74 26.70 13.57
C LEU A 350 9.34 27.30 13.77
N PRO A 351 9.12 28.18 14.77
CA PRO A 351 9.98 28.51 15.94
C PRO A 351 9.88 27.49 17.10
N GLU A 352 10.75 27.59 18.12
CA GLU A 352 10.83 26.65 19.26
C GLU A 352 9.49 26.37 19.99
N PRO A 353 8.65 27.37 20.33
CA PRO A 353 7.35 27.09 20.93
C PRO A 353 6.47 26.20 20.05
N ALA A 354 6.54 26.40 18.73
CA ALA A 354 5.81 25.56 17.78
C ALA A 354 6.41 24.15 17.73
N TYR A 355 7.74 23.99 17.82
CA TYR A 355 8.36 22.66 17.88
C TYR A 355 7.86 21.84 19.08
N LEU A 356 7.79 22.43 20.28
CA LEU A 356 7.35 21.73 21.49
C LEU A 356 5.88 21.25 21.42
N GLU A 357 5.02 21.98 20.71
CA GLU A 357 3.65 21.55 20.43
C GLU A 357 3.60 20.51 19.30
N ARG A 358 4.30 20.76 18.20
CA ARG A 358 4.31 19.88 17.02
C ARG A 358 4.86 18.49 17.31
N ARG A 359 5.86 18.36 18.18
CA ARG A 359 6.39 17.07 18.62
C ARG A 359 5.37 16.24 19.42
N ARG A 360 4.28 16.83 19.93
CA ARG A 360 3.18 16.07 20.52
C ARG A 360 2.38 15.33 19.46
N GLY A 361 2.39 15.82 18.22
CA GLY A 361 1.77 15.16 17.08
C GLY A 361 0.23 15.24 17.07
N ARG A 362 -0.36 16.30 17.65
CA ARG A 362 -1.83 16.46 17.81
C ARG A 362 -2.52 16.98 16.56
N HIS A 363 -1.90 17.96 15.92
CA HIS A 363 -2.49 18.67 14.78
C HIS A 363 -1.53 18.55 13.61
N LEU A 364 -1.63 17.42 12.92
CA LEU A 364 -0.85 17.22 11.71
C LEU A 364 -1.61 16.42 10.67
N ILE A 365 -1.17 16.57 9.44
CA ILE A 365 -1.52 15.68 8.34
C ILE A 365 -0.28 14.85 8.07
N HIS A 366 -0.44 13.53 7.99
CA HIS A 366 0.64 12.61 7.68
C HIS A 366 0.19 11.66 6.59
N GLY A 367 0.89 11.65 5.47
CA GLY A 367 0.46 10.90 4.31
C GLY A 367 1.41 11.06 3.14
N ILE A 368 0.86 10.88 1.93
CA ILE A 368 1.60 10.94 0.67
C ILE A 368 0.82 11.78 -0.34
N ARG A 369 1.52 12.33 -1.35
CA ARG A 369 0.88 13.15 -2.38
C ARG A 369 0.35 12.37 -3.57
N ARG A 370 0.89 11.18 -3.84
CA ARG A 370 0.56 10.36 -5.01
C ARG A 370 0.39 8.91 -4.55
N ALA A 371 -0.60 8.20 -5.06
CA ALA A 371 -0.86 6.82 -4.65
C ALA A 371 0.35 5.93 -4.94
N ARG A 372 0.63 4.96 -4.08
CA ARG A 372 1.79 4.07 -4.26
C ARG A 372 1.60 2.70 -3.64
N LEU A 373 2.33 1.73 -4.15
CA LEU A 373 2.42 0.41 -3.55
C LEU A 373 3.32 0.41 -2.32
N LEU A 374 2.98 -0.46 -1.38
CA LEU A 374 3.81 -0.72 -0.21
C LEU A 374 4.18 -2.21 -0.13
N ASN A 375 5.44 -2.46 0.24
CA ASN A 375 5.95 -3.82 0.51
C ASN A 375 5.63 -4.28 1.95
N GLY A 376 4.62 -3.66 2.59
CA GLY A 376 4.20 -3.88 3.97
C GLY A 376 3.24 -2.77 4.41
N ALA A 377 2.53 -2.96 5.53
CA ALA A 377 1.56 -2.00 6.01
C ALA A 377 2.17 -1.20 7.19
N PRO A 378 2.70 0.02 6.98
CA PRO A 378 3.27 0.83 8.06
C PRO A 378 2.20 1.48 8.96
N MET A 379 0.94 1.31 8.60
CA MET A 379 -0.25 1.75 9.31
C MET A 379 -1.32 0.69 9.07
N ALA A 380 -2.29 0.60 9.97
CA ALA A 380 -3.43 -0.30 9.79
C ALA A 380 -4.21 0.10 8.52
N PRO A 381 -4.42 -0.84 7.57
CA PRO A 381 -5.35 -0.61 6.47
C PRO A 381 -6.79 -0.45 6.99
N SER A 382 -7.62 0.27 6.24
CA SER A 382 -9.02 0.51 6.60
C SER A 382 -10.01 -0.06 5.58
N VAL A 383 -9.54 -0.46 4.40
CA VAL A 383 -10.37 -1.14 3.40
C VAL A 383 -9.63 -2.39 2.96
N PHE A 384 -10.34 -3.50 2.84
CA PHE A 384 -9.80 -4.82 2.57
C PHE A 384 -10.59 -5.51 1.47
N ALA A 385 -9.93 -6.32 0.64
CA ALA A 385 -10.55 -7.30 -0.25
C ALA A 385 -10.24 -8.68 0.33
N VAL A 386 -11.23 -9.24 1.03
CA VAL A 386 -11.05 -10.44 1.85
C VAL A 386 -11.28 -11.69 0.99
N GLY A 387 -10.27 -12.08 0.21
CA GLY A 387 -10.26 -13.35 -0.52
C GLY A 387 -9.79 -14.54 0.32
N SER A 388 -9.62 -15.70 -0.32
CA SER A 388 -9.26 -17.00 0.28
C SER A 388 -7.93 -17.07 1.04
N ALA A 389 -6.98 -16.16 0.76
CA ALA A 389 -5.66 -16.11 1.41
C ALA A 389 -5.41 -14.74 2.09
N SER A 390 -6.41 -14.22 2.79
CA SER A 390 -6.25 -12.94 3.48
C SER A 390 -5.35 -13.10 4.70
N GLY A 391 -4.36 -12.21 4.82
CA GLY A 391 -3.54 -12.15 6.02
C GLY A 391 -4.39 -11.82 7.26
N PHE A 392 -3.77 -11.94 8.43
CA PHE A 392 -4.40 -11.63 9.70
C PHE A 392 -3.50 -10.73 10.53
N PHE A 393 -4.07 -10.10 11.55
CA PHE A 393 -3.37 -9.29 12.53
C PHE A 393 -2.95 -10.17 13.70
N ASN A 394 -1.67 -10.21 14.05
CA ASN A 394 -1.23 -10.96 15.22
C ASN A 394 -1.51 -10.16 16.51
N PRO A 395 -2.42 -10.61 17.39
CA PRO A 395 -2.81 -9.85 18.58
C PRO A 395 -1.77 -9.90 19.70
N LEU A 396 -0.79 -10.81 19.64
CA LEU A 396 0.09 -11.11 20.79
C LEU A 396 1.17 -10.06 21.07
N ALA A 397 1.31 -9.04 20.23
CA ALA A 397 2.31 -7.99 20.39
C ALA A 397 1.87 -6.66 19.79
N ASP A 398 2.63 -5.60 20.09
CA ASP A 398 2.36 -4.26 19.58
C ASP A 398 2.57 -4.12 18.07
N GLN A 399 1.93 -3.10 17.49
CA GLN A 399 1.96 -2.80 16.06
C GLN A 399 1.50 -3.98 15.16
N PRO A 400 0.28 -4.50 15.38
CA PRO A 400 -0.24 -5.66 14.64
C PRO A 400 -0.35 -5.43 13.12
N HIS A 401 -0.44 -4.17 12.69
CA HIS A 401 -0.45 -3.80 11.28
C HIS A 401 0.88 -4.10 10.56
N ALA A 402 2.03 -4.00 11.25
CA ALA A 402 3.33 -4.29 10.65
C ALA A 402 3.42 -5.77 10.21
N TYR A 403 2.82 -6.67 11.00
CA TYR A 403 2.74 -8.09 10.71
C TYR A 403 1.82 -8.38 9.50
N PHE A 404 0.61 -7.82 9.50
CA PHE A 404 -0.42 -8.10 8.49
C PHE A 404 0.10 -7.98 7.05
N GLY A 405 0.73 -6.86 6.71
CA GLY A 405 1.15 -6.60 5.31
C GLY A 405 2.25 -7.54 4.82
N ALA A 406 3.23 -7.85 5.67
CA ALA A 406 4.31 -8.76 5.30
C ALA A 406 3.83 -10.21 5.19
N PHE A 407 2.96 -10.64 6.12
CA PHE A 407 2.43 -12.00 6.15
C PHE A 407 1.42 -12.24 5.02
N ALA A 408 0.56 -11.26 4.70
CA ALA A 408 -0.33 -11.34 3.53
C ALA A 408 0.45 -11.55 2.22
N GLN A 409 1.61 -10.90 2.07
CA GLN A 409 2.49 -11.09 0.91
C GLN A 409 3.25 -12.41 0.92
N LEU A 410 3.54 -12.96 2.10
CA LEU A 410 4.11 -14.30 2.24
C LEU A 410 3.11 -15.37 1.79
N LEU A 411 1.85 -15.25 2.23
CA LEU A 411 0.76 -16.14 1.82
C LEU A 411 0.39 -15.98 0.34
N ASP A 412 0.41 -14.75 -0.18
CA ASP A 412 0.14 -14.46 -1.58
C ASP A 412 1.07 -13.35 -2.15
N PRO A 413 2.13 -13.74 -2.90
CA PRO A 413 3.07 -12.81 -3.52
C PRO A 413 2.45 -11.87 -4.55
N ASN A 414 1.18 -12.07 -4.95
CA ASN A 414 0.46 -11.16 -5.85
C ASN A 414 -0.37 -10.11 -5.09
N ARG A 415 -0.50 -10.19 -3.77
CA ARG A 415 -1.27 -9.23 -2.98
C ARG A 415 -0.50 -7.98 -2.65
N ARG A 416 -1.17 -6.83 -2.70
CA ARG A 416 -0.53 -5.53 -2.61
C ARG A 416 -1.37 -4.56 -1.78
N SER A 417 -0.72 -3.93 -0.81
CA SER A 417 -1.29 -2.78 -0.11
C SER A 417 -1.06 -1.51 -0.90
N LEU A 418 -2.12 -0.73 -1.12
CA LEU A 418 -2.08 0.57 -1.78
C LEU A 418 -2.19 1.67 -0.74
N HIS A 419 -1.19 2.54 -0.66
CA HIS A 419 -1.26 3.77 0.13
C HIS A 419 -1.91 4.85 -0.73
N MET A 420 -3.00 5.41 -0.22
CA MET A 420 -3.81 6.42 -0.88
C MET A 420 -3.30 7.81 -0.51
N PRO A 421 -3.38 8.81 -1.41
CA PRO A 421 -3.04 10.20 -1.11
C PRO A 421 -4.19 10.92 -0.37
N TRP A 422 -4.93 10.16 0.43
CA TRP A 422 -6.06 10.60 1.23
C TRP A 422 -5.84 10.18 2.67
N CYS A 423 -6.42 10.92 3.59
CA CYS A 423 -6.27 10.76 5.02
C CYS A 423 -7.64 10.53 5.67
N LEU A 424 -7.64 9.67 6.68
CA LEU A 424 -8.71 9.60 7.66
C LEU A 424 -8.44 10.61 8.77
N SER A 425 -9.48 11.33 9.18
CA SER A 425 -9.35 12.18 10.36
C SER A 425 -9.44 11.31 11.60
N ARG A 426 -8.77 11.70 12.69
CA ARG A 426 -8.93 11.06 13.99
C ARG A 426 -9.47 12.07 14.99
N SER A 427 -10.48 11.68 15.74
CA SER A 427 -10.93 12.44 16.90
C SER A 427 -9.83 12.47 17.95
N ASP A 428 -9.81 13.50 18.79
CA ASP A 428 -8.87 13.64 19.90
C ASP A 428 -9.18 12.57 20.97
N ALA A 429 -8.76 11.33 20.73
CA ALA A 429 -8.75 10.24 21.71
C ALA A 429 -7.64 10.48 22.74
N ASP A 430 -7.74 9.81 23.90
CA ASP A 430 -6.74 9.91 24.97
C ASP A 430 -5.33 9.69 24.40
N GLU A 431 -4.49 10.71 24.58
CA GLU A 431 -3.22 10.78 23.90
C GLU A 431 -2.20 9.82 24.50
N PRO A 432 -1.49 9.02 23.68
CA PRO A 432 -0.34 8.30 24.19
C PRO A 432 0.71 9.31 24.66
N ASP A 433 1.33 9.05 25.82
CA ASP A 433 2.44 9.86 26.33
C ASP A 433 3.71 9.61 25.51
N ARG A 434 3.74 10.15 24.28
CA ARG A 434 4.80 9.95 23.29
C ARG A 434 6.16 10.47 23.76
N ILE A 435 6.15 11.42 24.70
CA ILE A 435 7.37 11.99 25.27
C ILE A 435 7.98 10.97 26.22
N SER A 436 7.22 10.51 27.21
CA SER A 436 7.72 9.50 28.16
C SER A 436 8.06 8.19 27.46
N ASN A 437 7.21 7.72 26.54
CA ASN A 437 7.48 6.53 25.73
C ASN A 437 8.72 6.69 24.84
N GLY A 438 9.00 7.91 24.38
CA GLY A 438 10.19 8.22 23.60
C GLY A 438 11.50 8.14 24.39
N LEU A 439 11.45 8.26 25.72
CA LEU A 439 12.61 8.18 26.61
C LEU A 439 12.93 6.73 27.03
N SER A 440 11.98 5.80 26.87
CA SER A 440 12.18 4.38 27.17
C SER A 440 13.11 3.71 26.14
N PRO A 441 13.93 2.73 26.57
CA PRO A 441 14.73 1.90 25.67
C PRO A 441 13.89 1.30 24.55
N PHE A 442 14.45 1.20 23.35
CA PHE A 442 13.74 0.51 22.28
C PHE A 442 13.77 -0.99 22.48
N VAL A 443 12.59 -1.60 22.42
CA VAL A 443 12.46 -3.02 22.19
C VAL A 443 11.66 -3.18 20.90
N PRO A 444 12.25 -3.74 19.83
CA PRO A 444 11.49 -4.06 18.62
C PRO A 444 10.29 -4.95 18.98
N SER A 445 9.11 -4.65 18.46
CA SER A 445 7.93 -5.50 18.72
C SER A 445 8.11 -6.88 18.06
N LEU A 446 7.54 -7.93 18.65
CA LEU A 446 7.53 -9.26 18.05
C LEU A 446 6.92 -9.23 16.64
N ASN A 447 5.87 -8.44 16.42
CA ASN A 447 5.26 -8.27 15.09
C ASN A 447 6.21 -7.67 14.08
N ARG A 448 7.12 -6.78 14.51
CA ARG A 448 8.17 -6.25 13.63
C ARG A 448 9.18 -7.33 13.26
N LEU A 449 9.63 -8.12 14.23
CA LEU A 449 10.55 -9.23 13.99
C LEU A 449 9.94 -10.28 13.07
N LEU A 450 8.68 -10.65 13.27
CA LEU A 450 7.95 -11.58 12.42
C LEU A 450 7.73 -11.02 11.01
N SER A 451 7.49 -9.71 10.86
CA SER A 451 7.42 -9.06 9.56
C SER A 451 8.76 -9.14 8.81
N ASP A 452 9.88 -8.87 9.48
CA ASP A 452 11.20 -8.93 8.86
C ASP A 452 11.56 -10.38 8.46
N TRP A 453 11.18 -11.36 9.29
CA TRP A 453 11.29 -12.79 8.97
C TRP A 453 10.43 -13.18 7.75
N ALA A 454 9.15 -12.78 7.72
CA ALA A 454 8.25 -13.08 6.62
C ALA A 454 8.78 -12.54 5.28
N VAL A 455 9.30 -11.30 5.27
CA VAL A 455 9.93 -10.71 4.08
C VAL A 455 11.16 -11.51 3.62
N ALA A 456 11.97 -12.02 4.54
CA ALA A 456 13.14 -12.84 4.20
C ALA A 456 12.74 -14.21 3.61
N GLU A 457 11.67 -14.81 4.11
CA GLU A 457 11.20 -16.14 3.69
C GLU A 457 10.32 -16.13 2.43
N GLN A 458 9.84 -14.96 1.95
CA GLN A 458 9.04 -14.84 0.73
C GLN A 458 9.64 -15.56 -0.50
N ARG A 459 10.97 -15.63 -0.62
CA ARG A 459 11.63 -16.31 -1.74
C ARG A 459 11.61 -17.83 -1.63
N ARG A 460 11.44 -18.37 -0.42
CA ARG A 460 11.44 -19.81 -0.13
C ARG A 460 10.03 -20.40 -0.16
N CYS A 461 9.01 -19.59 0.14
CA CYS A 461 7.60 -19.99 0.13
C CYS A 461 6.93 -19.81 -1.25
N GLN A 462 7.58 -20.24 -2.34
CA GLN A 462 7.03 -20.15 -3.69
C GLN A 462 6.29 -21.44 -4.08
N ALA A 463 4.99 -21.52 -3.78
CA ALA A 463 4.07 -22.50 -4.36
C ALA A 463 3.02 -21.81 -5.25
N GLU A 464 2.35 -22.53 -6.15
CA GLU A 464 1.30 -21.93 -7.01
C GLU A 464 0.02 -21.62 -6.23
N GLN A 465 -0.41 -22.54 -5.36
CA GLN A 465 -1.56 -22.33 -4.47
C GLN A 465 -1.10 -21.70 -3.14
N PRO A 466 -1.81 -20.68 -2.62
CA PRO A 466 -1.50 -20.09 -1.32
C PRO A 466 -1.49 -21.10 -0.17
N LEU A 467 -2.36 -22.11 -0.20
CA LEU A 467 -2.45 -23.15 0.83
C LEU A 467 -1.24 -24.10 0.84
N ASP A 468 -0.54 -24.23 -0.30
CA ASP A 468 0.63 -25.10 -0.44
C ASP A 468 1.94 -24.38 -0.04
N ARG A 469 1.85 -23.12 0.41
CA ARG A 469 3.01 -22.30 0.84
C ARG A 469 3.33 -22.42 2.34
N ALA A 470 2.50 -23.15 3.08
CA ALA A 470 2.59 -23.33 4.54
C ALA A 470 3.62 -24.39 4.95
#